data_AF-A0A7X3LVM1-F1
#
_entry.id   AF-A0A7X3LVM1-F1
#
_cell.length_a   1.000
_cell.length_b   1.000
_cell.length_c   1.000
_cell.angle_alpha   90.00
_cell.angle_beta   90.00
_cell.angle_gamma   90.00
#
_symmetry.space_group_name_H-M   'P 1'
#
loop_
_entity.id
_entity.type
_entity.pdbx_description
1 polymer ?
#
loop_
_entity_poly.entity_id
_entity_poly.type
_entity_poly.pdbx_seq_one_letter_code
_entity_poly.pdbx_strand_id
1 'polypeptide(L)'
;MTRIERKLAAILAADVSGYSALVYQDEEAAFRSFNAHISALRPIIGAHSGRLFKMMGDGFLVEFGSVVDAVSCAVAMQRRIVERNADEPDVKRMVFRMGVHVGDVIVDNDDILGDGVNIAVRLESIAKPGGVAVSARVFDDVENKLDLAFMDAGRQTLKNIPRPVHVYEAVVETQVPAYVTPDRPDKPSVAVLPFENMSSDPDQEYFADGLSEDLITALAHVPWIFVIARNSSFSYKGLSADVRKIAAELGVRYLLEGRVRRAGSRVRVNAQLVDADTVNHIWADHYDGDLKDIFELQDTITHAVVSAIAPKITSAEIERASRKRPDSLTAYDHYLKARAALNNLQIGEAADFLDKAINASSDYAKAKAVRAWCFTLYGWRDALSIEDNRDLAIRLAEEALASPNADAESSAYAGYTIAFMQGSIERGIRLVQDATEQCPSFAWAWASLALLHLYYRSPEKAIELGKIALRLSPRDPQSFRAEMAIAGAYFNLDRFEDCLSYAEESLRKAPKIQYFIVLKIVCLVQLGRVEEARLTARRYMERHPGFTISRWSALTRSSPDAGKLAVLEDALRQAGFPA
;
A
#
# COMPACT_ATOMS: atom_id res chain seq x y z
N MET A 1 -50.90 21.73 -24.25
CA MET A 1 -49.50 21.27 -24.33
C MET A 1 -48.94 21.27 -22.93
N THR A 2 -48.72 20.09 -22.34
CA THR A 2 -48.01 19.93 -21.06
C THR A 2 -46.59 20.46 -21.25
N ARG A 3 -46.20 21.46 -20.47
CA ARG A 3 -44.88 22.10 -20.57
C ARG A 3 -43.85 21.17 -19.95
N ILE A 4 -42.95 20.63 -20.78
CA ILE A 4 -41.83 19.79 -20.31
C ILE A 4 -40.85 20.70 -19.57
N GLU A 5 -40.73 20.53 -18.26
CA GLU A 5 -39.76 21.25 -17.44
C GLU A 5 -38.43 20.50 -17.44
N ARG A 6 -37.37 21.17 -17.90
CA ARG A 6 -36.01 20.64 -17.90
C ARG A 6 -35.15 21.41 -16.91
N LYS A 7 -34.35 20.69 -16.15
CA LYS A 7 -33.35 21.27 -15.25
C LYS A 7 -32.12 20.40 -15.15
N LEU A 8 -31.01 21.00 -14.73
CA LEU A 8 -29.81 20.28 -14.35
C LEU A 8 -29.98 19.75 -12.91
N ALA A 9 -29.74 18.46 -12.68
CA ALA A 9 -29.81 17.87 -11.36
C ALA A 9 -28.69 16.84 -11.15
N ALA A 10 -28.24 16.71 -9.90
CA ALA A 10 -27.39 15.61 -9.49
C ALA A 10 -28.27 14.44 -9.04
N ILE A 11 -28.03 13.26 -9.62
CA ILE A 11 -28.79 12.04 -9.36
C ILE A 11 -27.87 11.04 -8.68
N LEU A 12 -28.32 10.54 -7.53
CA LEU A 12 -27.74 9.39 -6.85
C LEU A 12 -28.64 8.18 -7.08
N ALA A 13 -28.06 7.13 -7.65
CA ALA A 13 -28.69 5.82 -7.73
C ALA A 13 -28.02 4.89 -6.71
N ALA A 14 -28.82 4.08 -6.01
CA ALA A 14 -28.32 3.08 -5.09
C ALA A 14 -29.08 1.76 -5.21
N ASP A 15 -28.38 0.64 -5.10
CA ASP A 15 -28.95 -0.71 -5.02
C ASP A 15 -28.24 -1.55 -3.95
N VAL A 16 -28.79 -2.72 -3.61
CA VAL A 16 -28.13 -3.70 -2.74
C VAL A 16 -27.46 -4.79 -3.57
N SER A 17 -26.15 -4.92 -3.42
CA SER A 17 -25.39 -5.99 -4.07
C SER A 17 -25.80 -7.36 -3.52
N GLY A 18 -26.24 -8.27 -4.40
CA GLY A 18 -26.60 -9.63 -4.02
C GLY A 18 -27.96 -9.77 -3.33
N TYR A 19 -28.85 -8.76 -3.44
CA TYR A 19 -30.17 -8.77 -2.79
C TYR A 19 -31.00 -10.03 -3.09
N SER A 20 -30.99 -10.51 -4.34
CA SER A 20 -31.72 -11.73 -4.71
C SER A 20 -31.28 -12.97 -3.93
N ALA A 21 -30.02 -13.06 -3.52
CA ALA A 21 -29.53 -14.16 -2.70
C ALA A 21 -30.03 -14.06 -1.25
N LEU A 22 -30.12 -12.84 -0.69
CA LEU A 22 -30.70 -12.57 0.63
C LEU A 22 -32.19 -12.93 0.65
N VAL A 23 -32.93 -12.53 -0.39
CA VAL A 23 -34.35 -12.85 -0.55
C VAL A 23 -34.58 -14.37 -0.68
N TYR A 24 -33.71 -15.08 -1.41
CA TYR A 24 -33.81 -16.53 -1.54
C TYR A 24 -33.60 -17.27 -0.21
N GLN A 25 -32.77 -16.72 0.69
CA GLN A 25 -32.53 -17.31 2.01
C GLN A 25 -33.69 -17.04 2.97
N ASP A 26 -34.16 -15.78 3.04
CA ASP A 26 -35.27 -15.36 3.90
C ASP A 26 -35.86 -14.03 3.38
N GLU A 27 -36.94 -14.14 2.62
CA GLU A 27 -37.61 -13.00 1.96
C GLU A 27 -38.12 -11.97 2.97
N GLU A 28 -38.71 -12.41 4.09
CA GLU A 28 -39.28 -11.51 5.09
C GLU A 28 -38.19 -10.79 5.89
N ALA A 29 -37.08 -11.45 6.19
CA ALA A 29 -35.92 -10.82 6.83
C ALA A 29 -35.22 -9.82 5.89
N ALA A 30 -35.03 -10.17 4.62
CA ALA A 30 -34.40 -9.30 3.63
C ALA A 30 -35.22 -8.01 3.43
N PHE A 31 -36.54 -8.12 3.27
CA PHE A 31 -37.43 -6.98 3.12
C PHE A 31 -37.45 -6.08 4.37
N ARG A 32 -37.50 -6.66 5.58
CA ARG A 32 -37.44 -5.90 6.83
C ARG A 32 -36.10 -5.17 6.99
N SER A 33 -35.00 -5.86 6.71
CA SER A 33 -33.66 -5.28 6.80
C SER A 33 -33.47 -4.15 5.80
N PHE A 34 -33.92 -4.31 4.54
CA PHE A 34 -33.88 -3.24 3.55
C PHE A 34 -34.65 -2.00 4.00
N ASN A 35 -35.90 -2.15 4.44
CA ASN A 35 -36.71 -1.03 4.92
C ASN A 35 -36.12 -0.34 6.16
N ALA A 36 -35.49 -1.11 7.06
CA ALA A 36 -34.79 -0.54 8.21
C ALA A 36 -33.57 0.29 7.80
N HIS A 37 -32.81 -0.16 6.78
CA HIS A 37 -31.73 0.62 6.19
C HIS A 37 -32.27 1.90 5.54
N ILE A 38 -33.28 1.81 4.68
CA ILE A 38 -33.89 3.00 4.04
C ILE A 38 -34.38 4.02 5.09
N SER A 39 -35.03 3.55 6.15
CA SER A 39 -35.50 4.42 7.25
C SER A 39 -34.35 5.13 7.96
N ALA A 40 -33.19 4.47 8.11
CA ALA A 40 -32.00 5.06 8.69
C ALA A 40 -31.26 6.03 7.74
N LEU A 41 -31.42 5.88 6.42
CA LEU A 41 -30.78 6.74 5.42
C LEU A 41 -31.59 8.00 5.12
N ARG A 42 -32.91 8.00 5.33
CA ARG A 42 -33.79 9.17 5.09
C ARG A 42 -33.34 10.45 5.81
N PRO A 43 -32.93 10.44 7.10
CA PRO A 43 -32.41 11.63 7.77
C PRO A 43 -31.14 12.18 7.12
N ILE A 44 -30.24 11.30 6.65
CA ILE A 44 -29.00 11.69 5.98
C ILE A 44 -29.32 12.36 4.64
N ILE A 45 -30.21 11.75 3.86
CA ILE A 45 -30.69 12.33 2.59
C ILE A 45 -31.25 13.73 2.81
N GLY A 46 -32.10 13.91 3.83
CA GLY A 46 -32.67 15.22 4.17
C GLY A 46 -31.64 16.25 4.64
N ALA A 47 -30.66 15.83 5.44
CA ALA A 47 -29.58 16.71 5.93
C ALA A 47 -28.70 17.26 4.80
N HIS A 48 -28.58 16.52 3.70
CA HIS A 48 -27.88 16.92 2.48
C HIS A 48 -28.82 17.49 1.40
N SER A 49 -30.00 17.99 1.77
CA SER A 49 -30.95 18.59 0.83
C SER A 49 -31.36 17.68 -0.35
N GLY A 50 -31.31 16.37 -0.13
CA GLY A 50 -31.70 15.37 -1.11
C GLY A 50 -33.19 15.06 -1.05
N ARG A 51 -33.78 14.72 -2.21
CA ARG A 51 -35.16 14.26 -2.34
C ARG A 51 -35.19 12.85 -2.93
N LEU A 52 -35.54 11.87 -2.11
CA LEU A 52 -35.82 10.51 -2.59
C LEU A 52 -37.11 10.55 -3.41
N PHE A 53 -37.02 10.33 -4.71
CA PHE A 53 -38.15 10.44 -5.63
C PHE A 53 -38.62 9.10 -6.19
N LYS A 54 -37.80 8.04 -6.09
CA LYS A 54 -38.16 6.72 -6.61
C LYS A 54 -37.57 5.57 -5.81
N MET A 55 -38.39 4.54 -5.54
CA MET A 55 -37.96 3.24 -5.04
C MET A 55 -37.96 2.22 -6.19
N MET A 56 -37.00 1.31 -6.19
CA MET A 56 -36.76 0.34 -7.27
C MET A 56 -36.42 -1.03 -6.70
N GLY A 57 -37.39 -1.77 -6.16
CA GLY A 57 -37.14 -3.12 -5.63
C GLY A 57 -36.07 -3.14 -4.53
N ASP A 58 -34.84 -3.45 -4.90
CA ASP A 58 -33.62 -3.50 -4.09
C ASP A 58 -32.82 -2.18 -4.07
N GLY A 59 -33.35 -1.12 -4.66
CA GLY A 59 -32.68 0.17 -4.80
C GLY A 59 -33.60 1.38 -4.71
N PHE A 60 -33.02 2.57 -4.90
CA PHE A 60 -33.74 3.85 -4.88
C PHE A 60 -32.94 4.94 -5.61
N LEU A 61 -33.64 6.01 -5.98
CA LEU A 61 -33.06 7.21 -6.59
C LEU A 61 -33.32 8.45 -5.73
N VAL A 62 -32.29 9.29 -5.64
CA VAL A 62 -32.31 10.56 -4.92
C VAL A 62 -31.85 11.68 -5.84
N GLU A 63 -32.58 12.79 -5.79
CA GLU A 63 -32.25 14.02 -6.50
C GLU A 63 -31.62 15.03 -5.56
N PHE A 64 -30.59 15.74 -6.05
CA PHE A 64 -29.96 16.86 -5.37
C PHE A 64 -29.84 18.07 -6.29
N GLY A 65 -29.95 19.26 -5.71
CA GLY A 65 -29.63 20.52 -6.39
C GLY A 65 -28.12 20.81 -6.48
N SER A 66 -27.30 20.05 -5.74
CA SER A 66 -25.85 20.24 -5.63
C SER A 66 -25.12 18.91 -5.78
N VAL A 67 -24.06 18.90 -6.58
CA VAL A 67 -23.17 17.74 -6.77
C VAL A 67 -22.39 17.44 -5.49
N VAL A 68 -21.97 18.48 -4.78
CA VAL A 68 -21.24 18.38 -3.50
C VAL A 68 -22.11 17.66 -2.45
N ASP A 69 -23.39 18.02 -2.38
CA ASP A 69 -24.34 17.39 -1.47
C ASP A 69 -24.61 15.94 -1.86
N ALA A 70 -24.76 15.65 -3.15
CA ALA A 70 -24.98 14.30 -3.64
C ALA A 70 -23.83 13.35 -3.26
N VAL A 71 -22.58 13.77 -3.47
CA VAL A 71 -21.39 12.96 -3.15
C VAL A 71 -21.20 12.83 -1.64
N SER A 72 -21.36 13.94 -0.88
CA SER A 72 -21.27 13.91 0.58
C SER A 72 -22.33 13.00 1.19
N CYS A 73 -23.56 13.07 0.69
CA CYS A 73 -24.65 12.19 1.09
C CYS A 73 -24.32 10.74 0.79
N ALA A 74 -23.84 10.41 -0.41
CA ALA A 74 -23.46 9.04 -0.78
C ALA A 74 -22.43 8.44 0.20
N VAL A 75 -21.38 9.20 0.51
CA VAL A 75 -20.34 8.75 1.45
C VAL A 75 -20.87 8.61 2.87
N ALA A 76 -21.67 9.56 3.35
CA ALA A 76 -22.32 9.49 4.67
C ALA A 76 -23.27 8.29 4.78
N MET A 77 -24.01 7.99 3.73
CA MET A 77 -24.88 6.82 3.65
C MET A 77 -24.07 5.53 3.72
N GLN A 78 -22.96 5.42 2.98
CA GLN A 78 -22.09 4.24 3.04
C GLN A 78 -21.52 4.03 4.45
N ARG A 79 -21.05 5.09 5.13
CA ARG A 79 -20.59 5.01 6.53
C ARG A 79 -21.70 4.48 7.44
N ARG A 80 -22.92 5.02 7.31
CA ARG A 80 -24.07 4.58 8.11
C ARG A 80 -24.46 3.13 7.88
N ILE A 81 -24.35 2.64 6.64
CA ILE A 81 -24.60 1.24 6.30
C ILE A 81 -23.56 0.33 6.96
N VAL A 82 -22.28 0.71 6.94
CA VAL A 82 -21.22 -0.04 7.61
C VAL A 82 -21.46 -0.14 9.11
N GLU A 83 -21.79 0.96 9.78
CA GLU A 83 -22.14 0.96 11.22
C GLU A 83 -23.27 -0.01 11.54
N ARG A 84 -24.30 -0.05 10.69
CA ARG A 84 -25.46 -0.94 10.90
C ARG A 84 -25.14 -2.41 10.63
N ASN A 85 -24.20 -2.68 9.74
CA ASN A 85 -23.74 -4.04 9.43
C ASN A 85 -22.73 -4.58 10.44
N ALA A 86 -22.22 -3.76 11.37
CA ALA A 86 -21.13 -4.15 12.28
C ALA A 86 -21.48 -5.39 13.13
N ASP A 87 -22.71 -5.45 13.64
CA ASP A 87 -23.19 -6.52 14.52
C ASP A 87 -23.91 -7.65 13.76
N GLU A 88 -24.00 -7.57 12.43
CA GLU A 88 -24.69 -8.56 11.60
C GLU A 88 -23.69 -9.60 11.03
N PRO A 89 -24.05 -10.89 10.98
CA PRO A 89 -23.26 -11.91 10.28
C PRO A 89 -23.10 -11.59 8.79
N ASP A 90 -21.95 -11.91 8.20
CA ASP A 90 -21.61 -11.56 6.80
C ASP A 90 -22.70 -11.91 5.78
N VAL A 91 -23.35 -13.07 5.95
CA VAL A 91 -24.42 -13.56 5.08
C VAL A 91 -25.72 -12.76 5.16
N LYS A 92 -25.88 -11.86 6.14
CA LYS A 92 -27.07 -11.01 6.35
C LYS A 92 -26.81 -9.52 6.12
N ARG A 93 -25.57 -9.13 5.84
CA ARG A 93 -25.17 -7.72 5.68
C ARG A 93 -25.77 -7.12 4.40
N MET A 94 -26.29 -5.92 4.51
CA MET A 94 -26.82 -5.16 3.36
C MET A 94 -25.71 -4.28 2.80
N VAL A 95 -25.16 -4.65 1.64
CA VAL A 95 -24.03 -3.93 1.03
C VAL A 95 -24.53 -3.13 -0.17
N PHE A 96 -24.60 -1.81 -0.02
CA PHE A 96 -25.10 -0.94 -1.09
C PHE A 96 -24.02 -0.56 -2.09
N ARG A 97 -24.41 -0.43 -3.35
CA ARG A 97 -23.61 0.22 -4.40
C ARG A 97 -24.25 1.55 -4.74
N MET A 98 -23.46 2.57 -5.03
CA MET A 98 -23.97 3.90 -5.33
C MET A 98 -23.30 4.50 -6.56
N GLY A 99 -24.09 5.20 -7.38
CA GLY A 99 -23.66 5.91 -8.58
C GLY A 99 -24.15 7.35 -8.57
N VAL A 100 -23.26 8.31 -8.81
CA VAL A 100 -23.60 9.75 -8.83
C VAL A 100 -23.24 10.37 -10.18
N HIS A 101 -24.22 11.02 -10.80
CA HIS A 101 -24.04 11.77 -12.03
C HIS A 101 -24.80 13.10 -12.01
N VAL A 102 -24.32 14.09 -12.76
CA VAL A 102 -24.98 15.38 -12.97
C VAL A 102 -25.29 15.59 -14.45
N GLY A 103 -26.56 15.82 -14.76
CA GLY A 103 -27.02 15.92 -16.14
C GLY A 103 -28.42 16.53 -16.26
N ASP A 104 -28.82 16.81 -17.49
CA ASP A 104 -30.15 17.34 -17.77
C ASP A 104 -31.21 16.26 -17.51
N VAL A 105 -32.25 16.65 -16.79
CA VAL A 105 -33.39 15.80 -16.47
C VAL A 105 -34.70 16.51 -16.81
N ILE A 106 -35.72 15.71 -17.11
CA ILE A 106 -37.10 16.11 -17.32
C ILE A 106 -37.87 15.77 -16.05
N VAL A 107 -38.55 16.77 -15.49
CA VAL A 107 -39.46 16.58 -14.35
C VAL A 107 -40.83 16.20 -14.88
N ASP A 108 -41.34 15.04 -14.45
CA ASP A 108 -42.69 14.57 -14.76
C ASP A 108 -43.44 14.29 -13.44
N ASN A 109 -44.20 15.28 -12.97
CA ASN A 109 -44.85 15.29 -11.66
C ASN A 109 -43.82 15.05 -10.53
N ASP A 110 -43.92 13.92 -9.83
CA ASP A 110 -43.01 13.52 -8.75
C ASP A 110 -41.84 12.64 -9.23
N ASP A 111 -41.79 12.25 -10.51
CA ASP A 111 -40.71 11.44 -11.11
C ASP A 111 -39.73 12.30 -11.93
N ILE A 112 -38.54 11.73 -12.15
CA ILE A 112 -37.46 12.37 -12.90
C ILE A 112 -36.96 11.39 -13.95
N LEU A 113 -36.95 11.84 -15.20
CA LEU A 113 -36.58 11.04 -16.35
C LEU A 113 -35.48 11.74 -17.15
N GLY A 114 -34.61 10.98 -17.82
CA GLY A 114 -33.62 11.53 -18.73
C GLY A 114 -32.28 10.82 -18.67
N ASP A 115 -31.36 11.28 -19.51
CA ASP A 115 -30.03 10.70 -19.65
C ASP A 115 -29.23 10.81 -18.36
N GLY A 116 -29.44 11.87 -17.57
CA GLY A 116 -28.83 12.05 -16.25
C GLY A 116 -29.11 10.89 -15.29
N VAL A 117 -30.36 10.43 -15.26
CA VAL A 117 -30.81 9.30 -14.43
C VAL A 117 -30.25 7.99 -14.96
N ASN A 118 -30.28 7.80 -16.28
CA ASN A 118 -29.76 6.59 -16.91
C ASN A 118 -28.26 6.40 -16.65
N ILE A 119 -27.46 7.47 -16.74
CA ILE A 119 -26.02 7.41 -16.44
C ILE A 119 -25.79 7.08 -14.96
N ALA A 120 -26.50 7.72 -14.02
CA ALA A 120 -26.35 7.46 -12.58
C ALA A 120 -26.61 5.99 -12.22
N VAL A 121 -27.69 5.40 -12.76
CA VAL A 121 -28.01 3.97 -12.58
C VAL A 121 -26.92 3.08 -13.18
N ARG A 122 -26.33 3.46 -14.33
CA ARG A 122 -25.24 2.68 -14.90
C ARG A 122 -23.94 2.79 -14.11
N LEU A 123 -23.66 3.95 -13.52
CA LEU A 123 -22.54 4.12 -12.60
C LEU A 123 -22.72 3.29 -11.34
N GLU A 124 -23.93 3.26 -10.76
CA GLU A 124 -24.26 2.37 -9.63
C GLU A 124 -23.96 0.92 -9.99
N SER A 125 -24.43 0.46 -11.15
CA SER A 125 -24.28 -0.94 -11.55
C SER A 125 -22.83 -1.42 -11.71
N ILE A 126 -21.89 -0.50 -11.93
CA ILE A 126 -20.44 -0.78 -12.04
C ILE A 126 -19.69 -0.46 -10.75
N ALA A 127 -20.31 0.21 -9.79
CA ALA A 127 -19.69 0.51 -8.51
C ALA A 127 -19.40 -0.79 -7.76
N LYS A 128 -18.30 -0.80 -7.00
CA LYS A 128 -17.97 -1.92 -6.12
C LYS A 128 -19.01 -2.01 -4.99
N PRO A 129 -19.27 -3.21 -4.43
CA PRO A 129 -20.04 -3.35 -3.19
C PRO A 129 -19.50 -2.43 -2.09
N GLY A 130 -20.35 -1.57 -1.52
CA GLY A 130 -19.98 -0.55 -0.52
C GLY A 130 -19.32 0.71 -1.09
N GLY A 131 -19.17 0.80 -2.42
CA GLY A 131 -18.49 1.90 -3.10
C GLY A 131 -19.44 2.98 -3.62
N VAL A 132 -18.84 4.11 -4.01
CA VAL A 132 -19.53 5.24 -4.66
C VAL A 132 -18.81 5.56 -5.97
N ALA A 133 -19.43 5.25 -7.11
CA ALA A 133 -18.91 5.60 -8.43
C ALA A 133 -19.45 6.96 -8.89
N VAL A 134 -18.59 7.83 -9.39
CA VAL A 134 -18.95 9.16 -9.88
C VAL A 134 -18.43 9.38 -11.30
N SER A 135 -19.19 10.09 -12.12
CA SER A 135 -18.70 10.50 -13.45
C SER A 135 -17.61 11.58 -13.36
N ALA A 136 -16.76 11.73 -14.36
CA ALA A 136 -15.78 12.83 -14.45
C ALA A 136 -16.38 14.21 -14.19
N ARG A 137 -17.53 14.51 -14.78
CA ARG A 137 -18.21 15.80 -14.53
C ARG A 137 -18.53 16.05 -13.05
N VAL A 138 -18.87 15.00 -12.32
CA VAL A 138 -19.12 15.08 -10.87
C VAL A 138 -17.80 15.26 -10.14
N PHE A 139 -16.77 14.48 -10.50
CA PHE A 139 -15.43 14.58 -9.93
C PHE A 139 -14.83 15.99 -10.09
N ASP A 140 -14.85 16.54 -11.31
CA ASP A 140 -14.34 17.89 -11.63
C ASP A 140 -15.00 18.96 -10.74
N ASP A 141 -16.28 18.78 -10.40
CA ASP A 141 -17.04 19.72 -9.59
C ASP A 141 -16.77 19.59 -8.07
N VAL A 142 -16.20 18.47 -7.60
CA VAL A 142 -16.05 18.15 -6.15
C VAL A 142 -14.62 17.94 -5.65
N GLU A 143 -13.64 17.62 -6.50
CA GLU A 143 -12.27 17.25 -6.10
C GLU A 143 -11.62 18.28 -5.17
N ASN A 144 -11.86 19.57 -5.39
CA ASN A 144 -11.28 20.66 -4.60
C ASN A 144 -12.23 21.21 -3.52
N LYS A 145 -13.39 20.58 -3.31
CA LYS A 145 -14.44 21.06 -2.40
C LYS A 145 -14.76 20.07 -1.28
N LEU A 146 -14.40 18.80 -1.44
CA LEU A 146 -14.60 17.75 -0.47
C LEU A 146 -13.24 17.20 -0.04
N ASP A 147 -13.05 17.01 1.26
CA ASP A 147 -11.91 16.29 1.82
C ASP A 147 -12.12 14.77 1.65
N LEU A 148 -12.11 14.33 0.38
CA LEU A 148 -12.33 12.95 -0.03
C LEU A 148 -11.30 12.57 -1.09
N ALA A 149 -10.68 11.40 -0.93
CA ALA A 149 -9.85 10.84 -1.99
C ALA A 149 -10.73 10.19 -3.07
N PHE A 150 -10.28 10.27 -4.32
CA PHE A 150 -10.93 9.60 -5.46
C PHE A 150 -9.91 8.72 -6.18
N MET A 151 -10.34 7.52 -6.58
CA MET A 151 -9.55 6.61 -7.40
C MET A 151 -10.05 6.67 -8.84
N ASP A 152 -9.15 6.94 -9.78
CA ASP A 152 -9.49 6.92 -11.21
C ASP A 152 -9.79 5.47 -11.66
N ALA A 153 -11.03 5.24 -12.10
CA ALA A 153 -11.50 3.96 -12.64
C ALA A 153 -11.50 3.94 -14.19
N GLY A 154 -11.03 5.01 -14.83
CA GLY A 154 -10.84 5.14 -16.26
C GLY A 154 -12.15 5.31 -17.04
N ARG A 155 -12.04 5.18 -18.38
CA ARG A 155 -13.19 5.28 -19.29
C ARG A 155 -13.95 3.96 -19.33
N GLN A 156 -15.23 4.02 -18.97
CA GLN A 156 -16.15 2.87 -18.92
C GLN A 156 -17.20 2.99 -20.03
N THR A 157 -17.40 1.90 -20.77
CA THR A 157 -18.50 1.79 -21.75
C THR A 157 -19.74 1.30 -21.03
N LEU A 158 -20.73 2.19 -20.86
CA LEU A 158 -21.97 1.89 -20.14
C LEU A 158 -23.04 1.37 -21.11
N LYS A 159 -23.83 0.39 -20.66
CA LYS A 159 -24.89 -0.22 -21.47
C LYS A 159 -25.86 0.85 -21.99
N ASN A 160 -26.07 0.88 -23.31
CA ASN A 160 -26.94 1.83 -24.02
C ASN A 160 -26.51 3.31 -23.92
N ILE A 161 -25.22 3.57 -23.64
CA ILE A 161 -24.66 4.93 -23.63
C ILE A 161 -23.61 5.00 -24.75
N PRO A 162 -23.83 5.81 -25.80
CA PRO A 162 -23.02 5.76 -27.02
C PRO A 162 -21.59 6.26 -26.85
N ARG A 163 -21.30 7.05 -25.80
CA ARG A 163 -19.96 7.57 -25.51
C ARG A 163 -19.47 6.99 -24.18
N PRO A 164 -18.22 6.50 -24.11
CA PRO A 164 -17.64 6.08 -22.84
C PRO A 164 -17.63 7.23 -21.82
N VAL A 165 -18.01 6.93 -20.59
CA VAL A 165 -18.00 7.87 -19.46
C VAL A 165 -16.75 7.59 -18.64
N HIS A 166 -15.98 8.62 -18.32
CA HIS A 166 -14.84 8.48 -17.41
C HIS A 166 -15.36 8.46 -15.98
N VAL A 167 -14.91 7.49 -15.19
CA VAL A 167 -15.46 7.17 -13.87
C VAL A 167 -14.36 7.28 -12.82
N TYR A 168 -14.72 7.82 -11.66
CA TYR A 168 -13.91 7.85 -10.46
C TYR A 168 -14.67 7.13 -9.33
N GLU A 169 -13.96 6.49 -8.43
CA GLU A 169 -14.53 5.92 -7.20
C GLU A 169 -14.18 6.80 -6.01
N ALA A 170 -15.18 7.29 -5.29
CA ALA A 170 -14.93 8.02 -4.04
C ALA A 170 -14.49 7.03 -2.95
N VAL A 171 -13.38 7.32 -2.29
CA VAL A 171 -12.84 6.49 -1.21
C VAL A 171 -13.64 6.78 0.05
N VAL A 172 -14.51 5.84 0.42
CA VAL A 172 -15.19 5.86 1.72
C VAL A 172 -14.17 5.38 2.75
N GLU A 173 -13.87 6.16 3.79
CA GLU A 173 -12.84 5.82 4.81
C GLU A 173 -13.04 4.44 5.47
N THR A 174 -14.27 3.91 5.47
CA THR A 174 -14.59 2.55 5.96
C THR A 174 -14.28 1.43 4.95
N GLN A 175 -13.90 1.76 3.72
CA GLN A 175 -13.37 0.85 2.69
C GLN A 175 -11.85 0.89 2.58
N VAL A 176 -11.16 1.72 3.37
CA VAL A 176 -9.81 1.35 3.78
C VAL A 176 -10.01 0.02 4.52
N PRO A 177 -9.39 -1.10 4.10
CA PRO A 177 -9.46 -2.31 4.91
C PRO A 177 -9.11 -1.87 6.32
N ALA A 178 -9.96 -2.16 7.30
CA ALA A 178 -9.62 -1.93 8.69
C ALA A 178 -8.26 -2.59 8.88
N TYR A 179 -7.20 -1.77 8.91
CA TYR A 179 -5.90 -2.27 9.26
C TYR A 179 -6.14 -2.78 10.65
N VAL A 180 -6.05 -4.11 10.80
CA VAL A 180 -6.07 -4.73 12.12
C VAL A 180 -5.03 -3.96 12.90
N THR A 181 -5.47 -3.15 13.86
CA THR A 181 -4.57 -2.32 14.66
C THR A 181 -3.57 -3.30 15.25
N PRO A 182 -2.30 -3.26 14.82
CA PRO A 182 -1.40 -4.35 15.11
C PRO A 182 -1.13 -4.35 16.61
N ASP A 183 -1.19 -5.53 17.24
CA ASP A 183 -0.92 -5.65 18.67
C ASP A 183 0.41 -5.01 19.01
N ARG A 184 0.40 -4.16 20.04
CA ARG A 184 1.59 -3.45 20.48
C ARG A 184 2.58 -4.46 21.08
N PRO A 185 3.86 -4.43 20.69
CA PRO A 185 4.84 -5.36 21.23
C PRO A 185 5.08 -5.11 22.72
N ASP A 186 5.50 -6.14 23.44
CA ASP A 186 5.90 -6.05 24.86
C ASP A 186 7.14 -5.16 25.07
N LYS A 187 7.93 -4.96 24.01
CA LYS A 187 9.10 -4.09 24.00
C LYS A 187 8.70 -2.62 23.81
N PRO A 188 9.53 -1.66 24.28
CA PRO A 188 9.39 -0.27 23.87
C PRO A 188 9.29 -0.15 22.34
N SER A 189 8.30 0.58 21.86
CA SER A 189 8.01 0.69 20.43
C SER A 189 7.94 2.14 19.98
N VAL A 190 8.61 2.44 18.86
CA VAL A 190 8.74 3.80 18.33
C VAL A 190 8.47 3.81 16.83
N ALA A 191 7.81 4.87 16.34
CA ALA A 191 7.82 5.21 14.92
C ALA A 191 8.42 6.61 14.74
N VAL A 192 9.28 6.77 13.74
CA VAL A 192 9.78 8.08 13.31
C VAL A 192 8.91 8.55 12.16
N LEU A 193 8.23 9.67 12.35
CA LEU A 193 7.41 10.31 11.33
C LEU A 193 8.31 11.08 10.34
N PRO A 194 7.85 11.32 9.10
CA PRO A 194 8.57 12.15 8.15
C PRO A 194 8.81 13.54 8.73
N PHE A 195 10.06 13.97 8.80
CA PHE A 195 10.36 15.31 9.27
C PHE A 195 9.88 16.34 8.25
N GLU A 196 9.25 17.41 8.73
CA GLU A 196 8.73 18.46 7.85
C GLU A 196 9.88 19.32 7.31
N ASN A 197 9.92 19.52 5.98
CA ASN A 197 10.84 20.46 5.37
C ASN A 197 10.36 21.91 5.58
N MET A 198 11.12 22.67 6.36
CA MET A 198 10.90 24.08 6.67
C MET A 198 11.84 25.00 5.87
N SER A 199 12.47 24.47 4.83
CA SER A 199 13.31 25.22 3.89
C SER A 199 12.44 25.90 2.84
N SER A 200 12.93 26.98 2.23
CA SER A 200 12.22 27.68 1.15
C SER A 200 12.26 26.94 -0.19
N ASP A 201 13.12 25.94 -0.30
CA ASP A 201 13.36 25.14 -1.50
C ASP A 201 12.67 23.76 -1.36
N PRO A 202 11.59 23.50 -2.12
CA PRO A 202 10.93 22.19 -2.15
C PRO A 202 11.84 21.07 -2.63
N ASP A 203 12.90 21.37 -3.40
CA ASP A 203 13.84 20.35 -3.87
C ASP A 203 14.70 19.79 -2.73
N GLN A 204 14.60 20.32 -1.50
CA GLN A 204 15.24 19.77 -0.30
C GLN A 204 14.39 18.72 0.43
N GLU A 205 13.21 18.38 -0.07
CA GLU A 205 12.32 17.40 0.58
C GLU A 205 13.00 16.04 0.78
N TYR A 206 13.80 15.58 -0.19
CA TYR A 206 14.55 14.32 -0.09
C TYR A 206 15.53 14.32 1.09
N PHE A 207 16.02 15.49 1.52
CA PHE A 207 16.96 15.60 2.62
C PHE A 207 16.27 15.37 3.97
N ALA A 208 15.08 15.97 4.18
CA ALA A 208 14.29 15.74 5.39
C ALA A 208 13.82 14.28 5.48
N ASP A 209 13.40 13.71 4.34
CA ASP A 209 13.04 12.30 4.22
C ASP A 209 14.23 11.37 4.51
N GLY A 210 15.41 11.71 3.96
CA GLY A 210 16.65 10.98 4.17
C GLY A 210 17.06 10.96 5.64
N LEU A 211 17.02 12.11 6.32
CA LEU A 211 17.34 12.19 7.75
C LEU A 211 16.37 11.35 8.60
N SER A 212 15.09 11.38 8.28
CA SER A 212 14.07 10.59 9.00
C SER A 212 14.31 9.09 8.81
N GLU A 213 14.61 8.67 7.58
CA GLU A 213 14.95 7.28 7.23
C GLU A 213 16.21 6.82 7.95
N ASP A 214 17.24 7.66 7.99
CA ASP A 214 18.48 7.39 8.70
C ASP A 214 18.26 7.26 10.22
N LEU A 215 17.38 8.06 10.83
CA LEU A 215 16.99 7.90 12.24
C LEU A 215 16.25 6.57 12.49
N ILE A 216 15.36 6.16 11.57
CA ILE A 216 14.71 4.83 11.63
C ILE A 216 15.77 3.74 11.61
N THR A 217 16.72 3.81 10.69
CA THR A 217 17.85 2.87 10.59
C THR A 217 18.67 2.84 11.88
N ALA A 218 19.06 3.99 12.41
CA ALA A 218 19.89 4.05 13.62
C ALA A 218 19.17 3.44 14.83
N LEU A 219 17.88 3.74 15.01
CA LEU A 219 17.06 3.13 16.05
C LEU A 219 16.82 1.63 15.82
N ALA A 220 16.74 1.18 14.56
CA ALA A 220 16.51 -0.23 14.22
C ALA A 220 17.67 -1.17 14.62
N HIS A 221 18.88 -0.61 14.81
CA HIS A 221 20.04 -1.32 15.33
C HIS A 221 19.95 -1.57 16.85
N VAL A 222 18.96 -1.00 17.56
CA VAL A 222 18.77 -1.18 19.00
C VAL A 222 17.84 -2.39 19.24
N PRO A 223 18.34 -3.58 19.65
CA PRO A 223 17.58 -4.83 19.56
C PRO A 223 16.36 -4.92 20.51
N TRP A 224 16.34 -4.09 21.55
CA TRP A 224 15.28 -4.04 22.55
C TRP A 224 14.22 -2.96 22.24
N ILE A 225 14.41 -2.13 21.21
CA ILE A 225 13.39 -1.22 20.69
C ILE A 225 12.75 -1.84 19.44
N PHE A 226 11.43 -1.87 19.40
CA PHE A 226 10.68 -2.18 18.18
C PHE A 226 10.47 -0.90 17.39
N VAL A 227 11.02 -0.82 16.18
CA VAL A 227 10.94 0.37 15.32
C VAL A 227 10.05 0.09 14.12
N ILE A 228 9.06 0.95 13.89
CA ILE A 228 8.24 0.88 12.66
C ILE A 228 9.08 1.32 11.47
N ALA A 229 8.98 0.54 10.39
CA ALA A 229 9.69 0.80 9.16
C ALA A 229 9.16 2.05 8.43
N ARG A 230 10.06 2.69 7.70
CA ARG A 230 9.86 3.93 6.93
C ARG A 230 8.53 3.96 6.17
N ASN A 231 8.26 2.95 5.33
CA ASN A 231 7.12 2.99 4.41
C ASN A 231 5.77 3.09 5.13
N SER A 232 5.69 2.59 6.37
CA SER A 232 4.47 2.72 7.17
C SER A 232 4.34 4.09 7.81
N SER A 233 5.41 4.61 8.41
CA SER A 233 5.41 5.98 8.98
C SER A 233 5.18 7.05 7.91
N PHE A 234 5.74 6.86 6.72
CA PHE A 234 5.64 7.83 5.63
C PHE A 234 4.26 7.88 4.98
N SER A 235 3.37 6.93 5.27
CA SER A 235 1.96 7.01 4.87
C SER A 235 1.22 8.20 5.54
N TYR A 236 1.79 8.80 6.58
CA TYR A 236 1.26 9.99 7.25
C TYR A 236 1.88 11.31 6.77
N LYS A 237 2.73 11.28 5.74
CA LYS A 237 3.36 12.50 5.22
C LYS A 237 2.30 13.47 4.71
N GLY A 238 2.37 14.72 5.16
CA GLY A 238 1.43 15.77 4.77
C GLY A 238 0.02 15.63 5.38
N LEU A 239 -0.21 14.63 6.23
CA LEU A 239 -1.48 14.46 6.93
C LEU A 239 -1.44 15.15 8.29
N SER A 240 -2.44 15.98 8.58
CA SER A 240 -2.67 16.50 9.93
C SER A 240 -3.50 15.48 10.72
N ALA A 241 -2.86 14.55 11.41
CA ALA A 241 -3.53 13.51 12.19
C ALA A 241 -3.15 13.56 13.68
N ASP A 242 -4.09 13.18 14.55
CA ASP A 242 -3.85 13.06 16.01
C ASP A 242 -2.77 11.98 16.26
N VAL A 243 -1.74 12.35 17.03
CA VAL A 243 -0.61 11.51 17.44
C VAL A 243 -1.08 10.17 18.02
N ARG A 244 -2.17 10.14 18.80
CA ARG A 244 -2.74 8.90 19.35
C ARG A 244 -3.31 7.99 18.27
N LYS A 245 -3.97 8.58 17.27
CA LYS A 245 -4.52 7.83 16.14
C LYS A 245 -3.38 7.19 15.34
N ILE A 246 -2.34 7.95 15.03
CA ILE A 246 -1.14 7.44 14.32
C ILE A 246 -0.49 6.31 15.12
N ALA A 247 -0.28 6.51 16.42
CA ALA A 247 0.35 5.51 17.29
C ALA A 247 -0.47 4.21 17.39
N ALA A 248 -1.81 4.32 17.49
CA ALA A 248 -2.71 3.18 17.50
C ALA A 248 -2.71 2.42 16.16
N GLU A 249 -2.77 3.14 15.04
CA GLU A 249 -2.75 2.53 13.70
C GLU A 249 -1.42 1.85 13.38
N LEU A 250 -0.29 2.36 13.91
CA LEU A 250 1.03 1.74 13.77
C LEU A 250 1.32 0.68 14.85
N GLY A 251 0.52 0.63 15.92
CA GLY A 251 0.73 -0.25 17.07
C GLY A 251 2.03 0.07 17.83
N VAL A 252 2.31 1.35 18.07
CA VAL A 252 3.50 1.83 18.80
C VAL A 252 3.15 2.69 20.01
N ARG A 253 4.09 2.85 20.93
CA ARG A 253 3.98 3.75 22.07
C ARG A 253 4.44 5.16 21.75
N TYR A 254 5.61 5.26 21.16
CA TYR A 254 6.33 6.50 21.02
C TYR A 254 6.32 6.97 19.57
N LEU A 255 6.19 8.27 19.37
CA LEU A 255 6.32 8.91 18.06
C LEU A 255 7.43 9.95 18.12
N LEU A 256 8.41 9.81 17.22
CA LEU A 256 9.45 10.81 16.98
C LEU A 256 9.03 11.66 15.78
N GLU A 257 8.84 12.95 16.01
CA GLU A 257 8.50 13.92 14.98
C GLU A 257 9.52 15.06 14.96
N GLY A 258 9.64 15.74 13.82
CA GLY A 258 10.66 16.76 13.68
C GLY A 258 10.50 17.64 12.46
N ARG A 259 11.35 18.66 12.39
CA ARG A 259 11.39 19.65 11.31
C ARG A 259 12.83 19.91 10.92
N VAL A 260 13.09 20.00 9.63
CA VAL A 260 14.43 20.28 9.08
C VAL A 260 14.39 21.57 8.28
N ARG A 261 15.37 22.45 8.51
CA ARG A 261 15.63 23.60 7.66
C ARG A 261 17.08 23.57 7.21
N ARG A 262 17.30 23.53 5.90
CA ARG A 262 18.63 23.57 5.27
C ARG A 262 18.80 24.87 4.50
N ALA A 263 19.92 25.55 4.73
CA ALA A 263 20.31 26.76 4.01
C ALA A 263 21.79 26.68 3.66
N GLY A 264 22.10 26.25 2.43
CA GLY A 264 23.48 25.98 2.00
C GLY A 264 24.11 24.85 2.82
N SER A 265 25.20 25.15 3.54
CA SER A 265 25.86 24.20 4.45
C SER A 265 25.28 24.21 5.86
N ARG A 266 24.38 25.13 6.23
CA ARG A 266 23.81 25.18 7.58
C ARG A 266 22.53 24.34 7.65
N VAL A 267 22.40 23.57 8.73
CA VAL A 267 21.23 22.74 9.01
C VAL A 267 20.71 23.05 10.41
N ARG A 268 19.40 23.29 10.50
CA ARG A 268 18.64 23.36 11.76
C ARG A 268 17.66 22.19 11.81
N VAL A 269 17.70 21.42 12.88
CA VAL A 269 16.75 20.31 13.11
C VAL A 269 16.08 20.51 14.46
N ASN A 270 14.76 20.45 14.49
CA ASN A 270 13.99 20.32 15.72
C ASN A 270 13.44 18.90 15.77
N ALA A 271 13.58 18.20 16.89
CA ALA A 271 13.05 16.86 17.05
C ALA A 271 12.40 16.72 18.43
N GLN A 272 11.30 15.98 18.50
CA GLN A 272 10.60 15.71 19.75
C GLN A 272 10.02 14.30 19.77
N LEU A 273 10.05 13.70 20.95
CA LEU A 273 9.55 12.37 21.23
C LEU A 273 8.31 12.46 22.11
N VAL A 274 7.21 11.89 21.61
CA VAL A 274 5.90 11.91 22.27
C VAL A 274 5.54 10.51 22.75
N ASP A 275 5.06 10.39 23.99
CA ASP A 275 4.43 9.18 24.51
C ASP A 275 2.92 9.23 24.21
N ALA A 276 2.45 8.40 23.28
CA ALA A 276 1.06 8.43 22.83
C ALA A 276 0.05 8.04 23.91
N ASP A 277 0.46 7.27 24.94
CA ASP A 277 -0.44 6.87 26.03
C ASP A 277 -0.80 8.07 26.92
N THR A 278 0.15 8.99 27.10
CA THR A 278 0.00 10.17 27.97
C THR A 278 -0.16 11.47 27.19
N VAL A 279 0.13 11.47 25.89
CA VAL A 279 0.21 12.63 25.00
C VAL A 279 1.25 13.66 25.46
N ASN A 280 2.23 13.23 26.27
CA ASN A 280 3.29 14.10 26.76
C ASN A 280 4.51 14.05 25.86
N HIS A 281 5.13 15.22 25.62
CA HIS A 281 6.48 15.31 25.09
C HIS A 281 7.46 14.88 26.18
N ILE A 282 8.10 13.73 26.00
CA ILE A 282 9.06 13.18 26.96
C ILE A 282 10.50 13.63 26.68
N TRP A 283 10.75 14.11 25.46
CA TRP A 283 11.99 14.76 25.05
C TRP A 283 11.72 15.70 23.89
N ALA A 284 12.39 16.85 23.87
CA ALA A 284 12.39 17.78 22.73
C ALA A 284 13.71 18.54 22.75
N ASP A 285 14.34 18.69 21.59
CA ASP A 285 15.58 19.44 21.46
C ASP A 285 15.73 20.03 20.05
N HIS A 286 16.67 20.94 19.90
CA HIS A 286 17.05 21.52 18.62
C HIS A 286 18.56 21.41 18.38
N TYR A 287 18.93 21.33 17.11
CA TYR A 287 20.30 21.37 16.67
C TYR A 287 20.50 22.46 15.63
N ASP A 288 21.62 23.15 15.73
CA ASP A 288 22.10 24.18 14.81
C ASP A 288 23.57 23.92 14.47
N GLY A 289 23.84 23.49 13.23
CA GLY A 289 25.19 23.09 12.85
C GLY A 289 25.49 23.20 11.36
N ASP A 290 26.66 22.70 10.97
CA ASP A 290 27.03 22.54 9.56
C ASP A 290 26.62 21.13 9.07
N LEU A 291 26.36 20.99 7.77
CA LEU A 291 26.01 19.75 7.11
C LEU A 291 27.11 18.69 7.26
N LYS A 292 28.37 19.10 7.47
CA LYS A 292 29.49 18.20 7.80
C LYS A 292 29.28 17.44 9.10
N ASP A 293 28.53 18.02 10.02
CA ASP A 293 28.30 17.49 11.36
C ASP A 293 26.95 16.73 11.41
N ILE A 294 26.29 16.51 10.26
CA ILE A 294 24.96 15.87 10.18
C ILE A 294 24.94 14.46 10.80
N PHE A 295 26.07 13.78 10.71
CA PHE A 295 26.25 12.45 11.27
C PHE A 295 26.36 12.49 12.80
N GLU A 296 27.04 13.49 13.37
CA GLU A 296 27.07 13.70 14.83
C GLU A 296 25.68 14.09 15.35
N LEU A 297 24.92 14.86 14.56
CA LEU A 297 23.52 15.16 14.87
C LEU A 297 22.68 13.89 14.96
N GLN A 298 22.76 13.00 13.97
CA GLN A 298 22.01 11.74 13.97
C GLN A 298 22.32 10.93 15.24
N ASP A 299 23.58 10.84 15.64
CA ASP A 299 24.00 10.15 16.87
C ASP A 299 23.43 10.80 18.11
N THR A 300 23.46 12.14 18.16
CA THR A 300 22.91 12.91 19.28
C THR A 300 21.41 12.67 19.45
N ILE A 301 20.64 12.76 18.37
CA ILE A 301 19.19 12.51 18.39
C ILE A 301 18.92 11.05 18.76
N THR A 302 19.62 10.10 18.15
CA THR A 302 19.42 8.66 18.42
C THR A 302 19.70 8.36 19.89
N HIS A 303 20.83 8.84 20.42
CA HIS A 303 21.18 8.67 21.83
C HIS A 303 20.15 9.32 22.76
N ALA A 304 19.67 10.51 22.44
CA ALA A 304 18.67 11.22 23.23
C ALA A 304 17.32 10.46 23.25
N VAL A 305 16.86 9.99 22.09
CA VAL A 305 15.63 9.18 21.97
C VAL A 305 15.76 7.89 22.76
N VAL A 306 16.87 7.15 22.60
CA VAL A 306 17.12 5.91 23.34
C VAL A 306 17.15 6.16 24.86
N SER A 307 17.84 7.23 25.28
CA SER A 307 17.94 7.62 26.70
C SER A 307 16.58 8.02 27.29
N ALA A 308 15.72 8.67 26.51
CA ALA A 308 14.37 9.04 26.92
C ALA A 308 13.44 7.81 27.05
N ILE A 309 13.57 6.84 26.14
CA ILE A 309 12.74 5.62 26.12
C ILE A 309 13.17 4.63 27.21
N ALA A 310 14.48 4.41 27.39
CA ALA A 310 15.00 3.51 28.42
C ALA A 310 16.22 4.10 29.13
N PRO A 311 16.00 4.96 30.15
CA PRO A 311 17.08 5.65 30.87
C PRO A 311 18.09 4.74 31.60
N LYS A 312 17.77 3.44 31.73
CA LYS A 312 18.57 2.46 32.48
C LYS A 312 19.52 1.64 31.60
N ILE A 313 19.60 1.93 30.29
CA ILE A 313 20.42 1.16 29.34
C ILE A 313 21.75 1.85 29.06
N THR A 314 22.81 1.04 29.00
CA THR A 314 24.22 1.48 28.96
C THR A 314 24.60 2.06 27.59
N SER A 315 25.31 3.19 27.57
CA SER A 315 25.79 3.90 26.36
C SER A 315 26.60 3.03 25.37
N ALA A 316 27.15 1.90 25.82
CA ALA A 316 27.92 0.95 25.00
C ALA A 316 27.09 0.19 23.95
N GLU A 317 25.77 0.05 24.14
CA GLU A 317 24.88 -0.51 23.10
C GLU A 317 24.54 0.53 22.03
N ILE A 318 24.50 1.81 22.39
CA ILE A 318 24.20 2.95 21.51
C ILE A 318 25.40 3.25 20.59
N GLU A 319 26.62 3.21 21.13
CA GLU A 319 27.85 3.49 20.36
C GLU A 319 28.14 2.48 19.22
N ARG A 320 27.60 1.26 19.30
CA ARG A 320 27.77 0.25 18.23
C ARG A 320 26.85 0.50 17.04
N ALA A 321 25.72 1.18 17.24
CA ALA A 321 24.78 1.55 16.17
C ALA A 321 25.30 2.74 15.32
N SER A 322 26.16 3.59 15.90
CA SER A 322 26.62 4.85 15.30
C SER A 322 27.77 4.73 14.28
N ARG A 323 28.42 3.57 14.15
CA ARG A 323 29.68 3.44 13.40
C ARG A 323 29.47 2.66 12.10
N LYS A 324 29.23 3.35 10.98
CA LYS A 324 29.55 2.97 9.58
C LYS A 324 28.91 3.98 8.61
N ARG A 325 29.65 5.02 8.21
CA ARG A 325 29.15 6.13 7.39
C ARG A 325 30.11 6.45 6.25
N PRO A 326 29.63 7.04 5.14
CA PRO A 326 30.51 7.46 4.06
C PRO A 326 31.40 8.64 4.48
N ASP A 327 32.67 8.60 4.11
CA ASP A 327 33.62 9.69 4.34
C ASP A 327 33.34 10.93 3.47
N SER A 328 32.39 10.83 2.52
CA SER A 328 32.08 11.84 1.52
C SER A 328 30.62 12.31 1.60
N LEU A 329 30.42 13.58 1.97
CA LEU A 329 29.11 14.22 1.95
C LEU A 329 28.47 14.26 0.55
N THR A 330 29.30 14.41 -0.49
CA THR A 330 28.82 14.38 -1.88
C THR A 330 28.30 13.00 -2.24
N ALA A 331 28.94 11.93 -1.76
CA ALA A 331 28.46 10.57 -1.96
C ALA A 331 27.15 10.33 -1.19
N TYR A 332 27.05 10.86 0.03
CA TYR A 332 25.85 10.80 0.85
C TYR A 332 24.65 11.53 0.20
N ASP A 333 24.83 12.76 -0.30
CA ASP A 333 23.78 13.53 -0.97
C ASP A 333 23.20 12.77 -2.20
N HIS A 334 24.09 12.19 -3.03
CA HIS A 334 23.67 11.35 -4.15
C HIS A 334 22.95 10.08 -3.69
N TYR A 335 23.42 9.45 -2.62
CA TYR A 335 22.76 8.27 -2.07
C TYR A 335 21.33 8.56 -1.59
N LEU A 336 21.11 9.69 -0.89
CA LEU A 336 19.77 10.10 -0.46
C LEU A 336 18.83 10.32 -1.66
N LYS A 337 19.32 10.96 -2.72
CA LYS A 337 18.56 11.12 -3.99
C LYS A 337 18.20 9.78 -4.62
N ALA A 338 19.14 8.83 -4.61
CA ALA A 338 18.86 7.48 -5.09
C ALA A 338 17.78 6.76 -4.27
N ARG A 339 17.82 6.88 -2.94
CA ARG A 339 16.78 6.33 -2.05
C ARG A 339 15.42 6.93 -2.35
N ALA A 340 15.34 8.26 -2.50
CA ALA A 340 14.10 8.94 -2.89
C ALA A 340 13.54 8.40 -4.22
N ALA A 341 14.39 8.26 -5.24
CA ALA A 341 14.00 7.67 -6.53
C ALA A 341 13.53 6.20 -6.40
N LEU A 342 14.20 5.37 -5.59
CA LEU A 342 13.77 3.98 -5.32
C LEU A 342 12.42 3.91 -4.63
N ASN A 343 12.16 4.81 -3.68
CA ASN A 343 10.87 4.89 -3.00
C ASN A 343 9.73 5.22 -3.96
N ASN A 344 10.02 5.98 -5.02
CA ASN A 344 9.10 6.27 -6.13
C ASN A 344 9.14 5.24 -7.28
N LEU A 345 9.84 4.11 -7.10
CA LEU A 345 10.02 3.05 -8.08
C LEU A 345 10.71 3.51 -9.39
N GLN A 346 11.47 4.60 -9.34
CA GLN A 346 12.28 5.15 -10.43
C GLN A 346 13.68 4.51 -10.43
N ILE A 347 13.75 3.22 -10.76
CA ILE A 347 14.98 2.40 -10.62
C ILE A 347 16.14 2.94 -11.49
N GLY A 348 15.85 3.45 -12.70
CA GLY A 348 16.86 4.03 -13.59
C GLY A 348 17.54 5.26 -13.01
N GLU A 349 16.73 6.22 -12.56
CA GLU A 349 17.23 7.44 -11.89
C GLU A 349 17.98 7.12 -10.59
N ALA A 350 17.48 6.15 -9.83
CA ALA A 350 18.20 5.67 -8.65
C ALA A 350 19.56 5.09 -8.98
N ALA A 351 19.67 4.29 -10.04
CA ALA A 351 20.92 3.72 -10.50
C ALA A 351 21.93 4.82 -10.88
N ASP A 352 21.48 5.87 -11.60
CA ASP A 352 22.34 7.00 -11.98
C ASP A 352 22.89 7.74 -10.75
N PHE A 353 22.05 7.97 -9.74
CA PHE A 353 22.49 8.60 -8.50
C PHE A 353 23.42 7.71 -7.67
N LEU A 354 23.19 6.40 -7.63
CA LEU A 354 24.08 5.45 -6.96
C LEU A 354 25.45 5.38 -7.65
N ASP A 355 25.48 5.43 -8.98
CA ASP A 355 26.73 5.47 -9.74
C ASP A 355 27.52 6.76 -9.45
N LYS A 356 26.84 7.90 -9.32
CA LYS A 356 27.46 9.16 -8.84
C LYS A 356 27.97 9.05 -7.40
N ALA A 357 27.23 8.38 -6.52
CA ALA A 357 27.65 8.17 -5.13
C ALA A 357 28.92 7.30 -5.06
N ILE A 358 28.98 6.19 -5.81
CA ILE A 358 30.13 5.28 -5.89
C ILE A 358 31.35 5.99 -6.50
N ASN A 359 31.15 6.84 -7.51
CA ASN A 359 32.24 7.63 -8.09
C ASN A 359 32.79 8.69 -7.12
N ALA A 360 31.94 9.23 -6.25
CA ALA A 360 32.34 10.21 -5.24
C ALA A 360 33.04 9.57 -4.02
N SER A 361 32.79 8.29 -3.75
CA SER A 361 33.44 7.49 -2.68
C SER A 361 33.39 6.01 -3.06
N SER A 362 34.53 5.49 -3.52
CA SER A 362 34.65 4.12 -4.03
C SER A 362 34.57 3.06 -2.94
N ASP A 363 34.66 3.44 -1.67
CA ASP A 363 34.54 2.59 -0.48
C ASP A 363 33.11 2.57 0.09
N TYR A 364 32.16 3.31 -0.51
CA TYR A 364 30.79 3.43 -0.03
C TYR A 364 29.97 2.13 -0.22
N ALA A 365 30.13 1.20 0.73
CA ALA A 365 29.54 -0.13 0.71
C ALA A 365 28.02 -0.12 0.49
N LYS A 366 27.31 0.78 1.18
CA LYS A 366 25.84 0.90 1.09
C LYS A 366 25.38 1.29 -0.31
N ALA A 367 26.05 2.23 -0.96
CA ALA A 367 25.74 2.61 -2.33
C ALA A 367 25.97 1.44 -3.31
N LYS A 368 27.09 0.72 -3.17
CA LYS A 368 27.36 -0.49 -3.99
C LYS A 368 26.32 -1.58 -3.80
N ALA A 369 25.97 -1.89 -2.55
CA ALA A 369 24.99 -2.94 -2.23
C ALA A 369 23.59 -2.60 -2.77
N VAL A 370 23.14 -1.36 -2.60
CA VAL A 370 21.84 -0.89 -3.12
C VAL A 370 21.86 -0.84 -4.65
N ARG A 371 22.98 -0.48 -5.28
CA ARG A 371 23.15 -0.51 -6.73
C ARG A 371 23.10 -1.93 -7.28
N ALA A 372 23.74 -2.88 -6.60
CA ALA A 372 23.67 -4.29 -6.91
C ALA A 372 22.21 -4.79 -6.83
N TRP A 373 21.51 -4.40 -5.77
CA TRP A 373 20.09 -4.74 -5.59
C TRP A 373 19.18 -4.17 -6.69
N CYS A 374 19.45 -2.97 -7.22
CA CYS A 374 18.68 -2.40 -8.34
C CYS A 374 18.60 -3.36 -9.56
N PHE A 375 19.67 -4.13 -9.82
CA PHE A 375 19.65 -5.11 -10.90
C PHE A 375 18.65 -6.24 -10.66
N THR A 376 18.42 -6.63 -9.40
CA THR A 376 17.38 -7.61 -9.06
C THR A 376 15.99 -7.07 -9.32
N LEU A 377 15.80 -5.74 -9.31
CA LEU A 377 14.50 -5.09 -9.55
C LEU A 377 14.14 -5.02 -11.03
N TYR A 378 15.13 -4.89 -11.92
CA TYR A 378 14.90 -4.94 -13.37
C TYR A 378 14.42 -6.32 -13.83
N GLY A 379 14.92 -7.39 -13.21
CA GLY A 379 14.52 -8.76 -13.54
C GLY A 379 13.04 -9.08 -13.33
N TRP A 380 12.34 -8.34 -12.45
CA TRP A 380 10.89 -8.47 -12.28
C TRP A 380 10.07 -7.77 -13.38
N ARG A 381 10.71 -6.94 -14.22
CA ARG A 381 10.06 -6.17 -15.29
C ARG A 381 10.52 -6.57 -16.70
N ASP A 382 11.78 -6.97 -16.86
CA ASP A 382 12.36 -7.38 -18.14
C ASP A 382 13.48 -8.42 -17.95
N ALA A 383 13.17 -9.68 -18.26
CA ALA A 383 14.10 -10.82 -18.07
C ALA A 383 15.36 -10.72 -18.92
N LEU A 384 15.32 -10.02 -20.06
CA LEU A 384 16.47 -9.83 -20.97
C LEU A 384 17.56 -8.96 -20.34
N SER A 385 17.21 -8.11 -19.36
CA SER A 385 18.17 -7.23 -18.68
C SER A 385 19.03 -7.91 -17.61
N ILE A 386 18.66 -9.13 -17.19
CA ILE A 386 19.33 -9.86 -16.10
C ILE A 386 20.68 -10.42 -16.56
N GLU A 387 20.75 -10.97 -17.77
CA GLU A 387 21.94 -11.66 -18.27
C GLU A 387 23.09 -10.69 -18.52
N ASP A 388 22.80 -9.53 -19.12
CA ASP A 388 23.81 -8.51 -19.43
C ASP A 388 24.40 -7.84 -18.18
N ASN A 389 23.67 -7.84 -17.06
CA ASN A 389 24.06 -7.12 -15.85
C ASN A 389 24.42 -8.01 -14.65
N ARG A 390 24.32 -9.34 -14.80
CA ARG A 390 24.58 -10.31 -13.71
C ARG A 390 25.97 -10.13 -13.10
N ASP A 391 27.00 -10.08 -13.93
CA ASP A 391 28.39 -10.00 -13.45
C ASP A 391 28.65 -8.69 -12.71
N LEU A 392 28.11 -7.58 -13.20
CA LEU A 392 28.24 -6.28 -12.53
C LEU A 392 27.50 -6.28 -11.18
N ALA A 393 26.29 -6.84 -11.13
CA ALA A 393 25.53 -6.95 -9.89
C ALA A 393 26.28 -7.78 -8.83
N ILE A 394 26.84 -8.93 -9.23
CA ILE A 394 27.62 -9.79 -8.33
C ILE A 394 28.89 -9.05 -7.87
N ARG A 395 29.65 -8.42 -8.78
CA ARG A 395 30.87 -7.68 -8.40
C ARG A 395 30.57 -6.59 -7.36
N LEU A 396 29.55 -5.76 -7.59
CA LEU A 396 29.18 -4.70 -6.65
C LEU A 396 28.74 -5.25 -5.28
N ALA A 397 27.99 -6.37 -5.27
CA ALA A 397 27.60 -7.03 -4.02
C ALA A 397 28.81 -7.56 -3.24
N GLU A 398 29.75 -8.22 -3.91
CA GLU A 398 30.98 -8.72 -3.28
C GLU A 398 31.89 -7.59 -2.78
N GLU A 399 32.06 -6.54 -3.58
CA GLU A 399 32.81 -5.35 -3.16
C GLU A 399 32.18 -4.66 -1.95
N ALA A 400 30.84 -4.63 -1.88
CA ALA A 400 30.14 -4.11 -0.71
C ALA A 400 30.42 -4.97 0.53
N LEU A 401 30.37 -6.30 0.41
CA LEU A 401 30.66 -7.23 1.53
C LEU A 401 32.13 -7.20 1.97
N ALA A 402 33.07 -6.97 1.05
CA ALA A 402 34.49 -6.89 1.35
C ALA A 402 34.90 -5.54 1.98
N SER A 403 34.02 -4.53 1.94
CA SER A 403 34.31 -3.22 2.52
C SER A 403 34.35 -3.30 4.05
N PRO A 404 35.35 -2.68 4.71
CA PRO A 404 35.37 -2.57 6.18
C PRO A 404 34.18 -1.75 6.71
N ASN A 405 33.56 -0.93 5.84
CA ASN A 405 32.43 -0.07 6.15
C ASN A 405 31.07 -0.74 5.89
N ALA A 406 31.02 -2.04 5.60
CA ALA A 406 29.77 -2.77 5.38
C ALA A 406 28.94 -2.85 6.67
N ASP A 407 27.74 -2.28 6.65
CA ASP A 407 26.73 -2.43 7.71
C ASP A 407 25.77 -3.60 7.43
N ALA A 408 24.92 -3.92 8.41
CA ALA A 408 23.97 -5.02 8.30
C ALA A 408 23.03 -4.86 7.10
N GLU A 409 22.60 -3.62 6.80
CA GLU A 409 21.78 -3.33 5.62
C GLU A 409 22.53 -3.62 4.31
N SER A 410 23.77 -3.15 4.17
CA SER A 410 24.62 -3.41 3.01
C SER A 410 24.80 -4.91 2.80
N SER A 411 25.06 -5.66 3.87
CA SER A 411 25.17 -7.11 3.83
C SER A 411 23.87 -7.79 3.41
N ALA A 412 22.71 -7.31 3.85
CA ALA A 412 21.42 -7.84 3.43
C ALA A 412 21.15 -7.61 1.94
N TYR A 413 21.35 -6.38 1.44
CA TYR A 413 21.17 -6.06 0.02
C TYR A 413 22.13 -6.86 -0.88
N ALA A 414 23.39 -6.98 -0.48
CA ALA A 414 24.39 -7.77 -1.19
C ALA A 414 24.05 -9.27 -1.16
N GLY A 415 23.67 -9.80 0.01
CA GLY A 415 23.29 -11.20 0.19
C GLY A 415 22.07 -11.59 -0.64
N TYR A 416 21.03 -10.75 -0.66
CA TYR A 416 19.88 -10.92 -1.54
C TYR A 416 20.31 -10.93 -3.01
N THR A 417 21.14 -9.97 -3.43
CA THR A 417 21.63 -9.90 -4.82
C THR A 417 22.40 -11.17 -5.20
N ILE A 418 23.27 -11.66 -4.33
CA ILE A 418 24.03 -12.91 -4.53
C ILE A 418 23.09 -14.11 -4.69
N ALA A 419 22.05 -14.23 -3.85
CA ALA A 419 21.09 -15.31 -3.99
C ALA A 419 20.41 -15.34 -5.37
N PHE A 420 19.98 -14.19 -5.88
CA PHE A 420 19.25 -14.12 -7.16
C PHE A 420 20.15 -14.11 -8.39
N MET A 421 21.28 -13.40 -8.34
CA MET A 421 22.16 -13.23 -9.50
C MET A 421 23.15 -14.37 -9.65
N GLN A 422 23.66 -14.91 -8.54
CA GLN A 422 24.61 -16.04 -8.54
C GLN A 422 23.90 -17.39 -8.36
N GLY A 423 22.63 -17.40 -7.96
CA GLY A 423 21.90 -18.64 -7.60
C GLY A 423 22.31 -19.23 -6.26
N SER A 424 23.09 -18.51 -5.44
CA SER A 424 23.61 -18.97 -4.15
C SER A 424 22.63 -18.68 -3.01
N ILE A 425 21.45 -19.31 -3.05
CA ILE A 425 20.32 -19.02 -2.14
C ILE A 425 20.71 -19.19 -0.67
N GLU A 426 21.41 -20.26 -0.31
CA GLU A 426 21.82 -20.54 1.08
C GLU A 426 22.77 -19.46 1.61
N ARG A 427 23.67 -18.96 0.75
CA ARG A 427 24.57 -17.86 1.13
C ARG A 427 23.80 -16.58 1.35
N GLY A 428 22.83 -16.28 0.48
CA GLY A 428 21.97 -15.11 0.66
C GLY A 428 21.09 -15.21 1.91
N ILE A 429 20.53 -16.39 2.22
CA ILE A 429 19.77 -16.61 3.45
C ILE A 429 20.62 -16.30 4.67
N ARG A 430 21.85 -16.83 4.76
CA ARG A 430 22.75 -16.53 5.90
C ARG A 430 23.02 -15.03 6.04
N LEU A 431 23.42 -14.37 4.96
CA LEU A 431 23.74 -12.94 4.98
C LEU A 431 22.55 -12.06 5.36
N VAL A 432 21.35 -12.37 4.85
CA VAL A 432 20.14 -11.60 5.16
C VAL A 432 19.65 -11.93 6.57
N GLN A 433 19.77 -13.17 7.03
CA GLN A 433 19.42 -13.57 8.39
C GLN A 433 20.33 -12.88 9.42
N ASP A 434 21.64 -12.88 9.22
CA ASP A 434 22.59 -12.18 10.08
C ASP A 434 22.24 -10.68 10.21
N ALA A 435 21.74 -10.08 9.12
CA ALA A 435 21.27 -8.71 9.14
C ALA A 435 19.97 -8.52 9.94
N THR A 436 19.03 -9.48 9.89
CA THR A 436 17.82 -9.44 10.74
C THR A 436 18.14 -9.62 12.22
N GLU A 437 19.21 -10.33 12.57
CA GLU A 437 19.65 -10.50 13.95
C GLU A 437 20.35 -9.22 14.48
N GLN A 438 21.13 -8.55 13.62
CA GLN A 438 21.79 -7.27 13.94
C GLN A 438 20.83 -6.08 13.94
N CYS A 439 19.85 -6.09 13.03
CA CYS A 439 18.83 -5.04 12.86
C CYS A 439 17.43 -5.65 12.87
N PRO A 440 16.89 -6.05 14.05
CA PRO A 440 15.59 -6.72 14.14
C PRO A 440 14.43 -5.92 13.57
N SER A 441 14.55 -4.59 13.51
CA SER A 441 13.52 -3.72 12.95
C SER A 441 13.70 -3.41 11.46
N PHE A 442 14.67 -4.03 10.77
CA PHE A 442 14.87 -3.83 9.33
C PHE A 442 13.89 -4.65 8.49
N ALA A 443 12.67 -4.14 8.32
CA ALA A 443 11.56 -4.84 7.65
C ALA A 443 11.90 -5.38 6.26
N TRP A 444 12.71 -4.65 5.49
CA TRP A 444 13.12 -5.09 4.15
C TRP A 444 13.90 -6.41 4.20
N ALA A 445 14.81 -6.59 5.18
CA ALA A 445 15.55 -7.85 5.32
C ALA A 445 14.63 -9.01 5.67
N TRP A 446 13.63 -8.81 6.54
CA TRP A 446 12.64 -9.85 6.85
C TRP A 446 11.79 -10.24 5.63
N ALA A 447 11.30 -9.28 4.86
CA ALA A 447 10.55 -9.56 3.62
C ALA A 447 11.40 -10.30 2.59
N SER A 448 12.67 -9.88 2.44
CA SER A 448 13.66 -10.51 1.58
C SER A 448 13.99 -11.93 2.03
N LEU A 449 14.17 -12.16 3.34
CA LEU A 449 14.42 -13.47 3.92
C LEU A 449 13.23 -14.41 3.71
N ALA A 450 12.00 -13.90 3.89
CA ALA A 450 10.77 -14.64 3.61
C ALA A 450 10.70 -15.10 2.15
N LEU A 451 11.01 -14.21 1.19
CA LEU A 451 11.11 -14.58 -0.22
C LEU A 451 12.20 -15.62 -0.44
N LEU A 452 13.40 -15.44 0.10
CA LEU A 452 14.49 -16.41 -0.05
C LEU A 452 14.12 -17.79 0.49
N HIS A 453 13.43 -17.88 1.63
CA HIS A 453 12.92 -19.16 2.15
C HIS A 453 11.83 -19.77 1.27
N LEU A 454 11.03 -18.96 0.59
CA LEU A 454 10.10 -19.45 -0.42
C LEU A 454 10.87 -20.09 -1.59
N TYR A 455 11.90 -19.41 -2.11
CA TYR A 455 12.78 -19.96 -3.17
C TYR A 455 13.57 -21.20 -2.72
N TYR A 456 13.96 -21.25 -1.45
CA TYR A 456 14.61 -22.39 -0.82
C TYR A 456 13.66 -23.55 -0.50
N ARG A 457 12.35 -23.40 -0.82
CA ARG A 457 11.30 -24.40 -0.57
C ARG A 457 11.10 -24.71 0.91
N SER A 458 11.16 -23.69 1.75
CA SER A 458 10.80 -23.71 3.18
C SER A 458 9.55 -22.83 3.42
N PRO A 459 8.37 -23.23 2.91
CA PRO A 459 7.18 -22.36 2.89
C PRO A 459 6.67 -21.98 4.29
N GLU A 460 6.74 -22.86 5.30
CA GLU A 460 6.34 -22.52 6.67
C GLU A 460 7.18 -21.37 7.23
N LYS A 461 8.49 -21.41 6.99
CA LYS A 461 9.40 -20.36 7.43
C LYS A 461 9.16 -19.07 6.65
N ALA A 462 8.85 -19.15 5.36
CA ALA A 462 8.46 -17.98 4.56
C ALA A 462 7.21 -17.28 5.13
N ILE A 463 6.21 -18.04 5.60
CA ILE A 463 5.01 -17.47 6.25
C ILE A 463 5.37 -16.76 7.55
N GLU A 464 6.14 -17.41 8.43
CA GLU A 464 6.58 -16.84 9.71
C GLU A 464 7.31 -15.50 9.50
N LEU A 465 8.33 -15.51 8.65
CA LEU A 465 9.17 -14.34 8.36
C LEU A 465 8.39 -13.22 7.65
N GLY A 466 7.50 -13.58 6.71
CA GLY A 466 6.66 -12.62 6.02
C GLY A 466 5.72 -11.89 6.98
N LYS A 467 5.15 -12.58 7.96
CA LYS A 467 4.30 -11.97 8.99
C LYS A 467 5.07 -11.01 9.88
N ILE A 468 6.33 -11.33 10.22
CA ILE A 468 7.21 -10.40 10.95
C ILE A 468 7.43 -9.13 10.12
N ALA A 469 7.73 -9.27 8.82
CA ALA A 469 7.92 -8.13 7.93
C ALA A 469 6.68 -7.23 7.84
N LEU A 470 5.49 -7.83 7.70
CA LEU A 470 4.22 -7.09 7.69
C LEU A 470 3.92 -6.41 9.02
N ARG A 471 4.34 -7.00 10.16
CA ARG A 471 4.19 -6.35 11.47
C ARG A 471 5.11 -5.14 11.63
N LEU A 472 6.32 -5.20 11.09
CA LEU A 472 7.29 -4.09 11.11
C LEU A 472 6.87 -2.95 10.17
N SER A 473 6.16 -3.27 9.10
CA SER A 473 5.70 -2.29 8.10
C SER A 473 4.21 -2.49 7.75
N PRO A 474 3.28 -2.24 8.70
CA PRO A 474 1.86 -2.57 8.55
C PRO A 474 1.12 -1.75 7.48
N ARG A 475 1.66 -0.58 7.11
CA ARG A 475 1.07 0.34 6.12
C ARG A 475 1.95 0.50 4.87
N ASP A 476 2.89 -0.41 4.65
CA ASP A 476 3.80 -0.35 3.51
C ASP A 476 3.06 -0.47 2.18
N PRO A 477 3.04 0.57 1.31
CA PRO A 477 2.47 0.45 -0.03
C PRO A 477 3.23 -0.54 -0.91
N GLN A 478 4.45 -0.91 -0.52
CA GLN A 478 5.32 -1.88 -1.17
C GLN A 478 5.42 -3.21 -0.38
N SER A 479 4.47 -3.52 0.51
CA SER A 479 4.38 -4.78 1.28
C SER A 479 4.31 -6.04 0.40
N PHE A 480 4.06 -5.88 -0.90
CA PHE A 480 3.83 -6.97 -1.85
C PHE A 480 4.89 -8.06 -1.79
N ARG A 481 6.15 -7.77 -1.46
CA ARG A 481 7.20 -8.82 -1.35
C ARG A 481 6.92 -9.83 -0.24
N ALA A 482 6.58 -9.35 0.95
CA ALA A 482 6.25 -10.22 2.09
C ALA A 482 4.93 -10.96 1.81
N GLU A 483 3.95 -10.27 1.22
CA GLU A 483 2.68 -10.86 0.83
C GLU A 483 2.85 -11.95 -0.25
N MET A 484 3.74 -11.74 -1.23
CA MET A 484 4.12 -12.75 -2.23
C MET A 484 4.74 -13.98 -1.57
N ALA A 485 5.65 -13.79 -0.61
CA ALA A 485 6.25 -14.90 0.14
C ALA A 485 5.19 -15.73 0.87
N ILE A 486 4.23 -15.08 1.55
CA ILE A 486 3.15 -15.74 2.30
C ILE A 486 2.18 -16.45 1.35
N ALA A 487 1.67 -15.78 0.32
CA ALA A 487 0.71 -16.35 -0.62
C ALA A 487 1.32 -17.54 -1.39
N GLY A 488 2.54 -17.37 -1.90
CA GLY A 488 3.28 -18.47 -2.54
C GLY A 488 3.55 -19.63 -1.59
N ALA A 489 3.81 -19.36 -0.31
CA ALA A 489 4.00 -20.43 0.67
C ALA A 489 2.72 -21.21 0.93
N TYR A 490 1.57 -20.54 1.09
CA TYR A 490 0.28 -21.23 1.22
C TYR A 490 -0.04 -22.07 -0.02
N PHE A 491 0.25 -21.53 -1.21
CA PHE A 491 0.13 -22.29 -2.45
C PHE A 491 1.01 -23.55 -2.45
N ASN A 492 2.29 -23.43 -2.06
CA ASN A 492 3.21 -24.57 -1.98
C ASN A 492 2.82 -25.61 -0.92
N LEU A 493 2.03 -25.21 0.09
CA LEU A 493 1.48 -26.09 1.13
C LEU A 493 0.10 -26.67 0.83
N ASP A 494 -0.45 -26.44 -0.38
CA ASP A 494 -1.80 -26.86 -0.77
C ASP A 494 -2.92 -26.26 0.10
N ARG A 495 -2.62 -25.16 0.79
CA ARG A 495 -3.59 -24.37 1.59
C ARG A 495 -4.27 -23.34 0.68
N PHE A 496 -5.07 -23.83 -0.26
CA PHE A 496 -5.62 -23.00 -1.34
C PHE A 496 -6.62 -21.94 -0.86
N GLU A 497 -7.39 -22.18 0.20
CA GLU A 497 -8.29 -21.19 0.80
C GLU A 497 -7.50 -20.02 1.40
N ASP A 498 -6.46 -20.29 2.17
CA ASP A 498 -5.60 -19.26 2.75
C ASP A 498 -4.86 -18.48 1.66
N CYS A 499 -4.33 -19.19 0.65
CA CYS A 499 -3.68 -18.57 -0.50
C CYS A 499 -4.64 -17.66 -1.27
N LEU A 500 -5.87 -18.11 -1.52
CA LEU A 500 -6.89 -17.30 -2.21
C LEU A 500 -7.23 -16.04 -1.41
N SER A 501 -7.46 -16.18 -0.10
CA SER A 501 -7.75 -15.06 0.79
C SER A 501 -6.63 -14.02 0.78
N TYR A 502 -5.38 -14.47 0.94
CA TYR A 502 -4.21 -13.58 0.89
C TYR A 502 -4.05 -12.93 -0.49
N ALA A 503 -4.16 -13.69 -1.58
CA ALA A 503 -4.05 -13.14 -2.92
C ALA A 503 -5.11 -12.08 -3.22
N GLU A 504 -6.35 -12.27 -2.75
CA GLU A 504 -7.42 -11.28 -2.88
C GLU A 504 -7.19 -10.02 -2.05
N GLU A 505 -6.67 -10.15 -0.84
CA GLU A 505 -6.27 -9.00 -0.02
C GLU A 505 -5.11 -8.23 -0.66
N SER A 506 -4.08 -8.92 -1.12
CA SER A 506 -2.95 -8.31 -1.80
C SER A 506 -3.35 -7.62 -3.09
N LEU A 507 -4.29 -8.19 -3.87
CA LEU A 507 -4.82 -7.55 -5.07
C LEU A 507 -5.61 -6.28 -4.77
N ARG A 508 -6.23 -6.16 -3.59
CA ARG A 508 -6.90 -4.91 -3.17
C ARG A 508 -5.88 -3.79 -2.95
N LYS A 509 -4.70 -4.11 -2.39
CA LYS A 509 -3.62 -3.15 -2.13
C LYS A 509 -2.76 -2.87 -3.37
N ALA A 510 -2.44 -3.92 -4.13
CA ALA A 510 -1.50 -3.91 -5.25
C ALA A 510 -2.08 -4.59 -6.51
N PRO A 511 -3.12 -4.00 -7.16
CA PRO A 511 -3.87 -4.65 -8.25
C PRO A 511 -3.06 -4.89 -9.53
N LYS A 512 -1.87 -4.28 -9.65
CA LYS A 512 -0.98 -4.39 -10.82
C LYS A 512 0.01 -5.56 -10.73
N ILE A 513 0.10 -6.23 -9.58
CA ILE A 513 1.05 -7.33 -9.38
C ILE A 513 0.48 -8.63 -9.97
N GLN A 514 1.04 -9.05 -11.10
CA GLN A 514 0.55 -10.20 -11.87
C GLN A 514 0.61 -11.53 -11.10
N TYR A 515 1.52 -11.66 -10.14
CA TYR A 515 1.66 -12.88 -9.34
C TYR A 515 0.39 -13.23 -8.56
N PHE A 516 -0.25 -12.24 -7.91
CA PHE A 516 -1.43 -12.51 -7.08
C PHE A 516 -2.66 -12.88 -7.91
N ILE A 517 -2.83 -12.31 -9.11
CA ILE A 517 -3.96 -12.68 -9.98
C ILE A 517 -3.80 -14.11 -10.50
N VAL A 518 -2.57 -14.53 -10.83
CA VAL A 518 -2.27 -15.92 -11.21
C VAL A 518 -2.56 -16.86 -10.04
N LEU A 519 -2.05 -16.58 -8.84
CA LEU A 519 -2.35 -17.40 -7.65
C LEU A 519 -3.85 -17.48 -7.36
N LYS A 520 -4.59 -16.37 -7.45
CA LYS A 520 -6.05 -16.35 -7.30
C LYS A 520 -6.73 -17.31 -8.28
N ILE A 521 -6.39 -17.23 -9.58
CA ILE A 521 -6.96 -18.10 -10.61
C ILE A 521 -6.65 -19.57 -10.30
N VAL A 522 -5.40 -19.88 -9.97
CA VAL A 522 -4.97 -21.24 -9.67
C VAL A 522 -5.72 -21.78 -8.46
N CYS A 523 -5.82 -21.02 -7.37
CA CYS A 523 -6.55 -21.45 -6.17
C CYS A 523 -8.04 -21.65 -6.47
N LEU A 524 -8.68 -20.77 -7.24
CA LEU A 524 -10.08 -20.95 -7.64
C LEU A 524 -10.28 -22.27 -8.40
N VAL A 525 -9.37 -22.65 -9.30
CA VAL A 525 -9.45 -23.95 -9.99
C VAL A 525 -9.26 -25.11 -9.02
N GLN A 526 -8.23 -25.06 -8.16
CA GLN A 526 -7.95 -26.12 -7.19
C GLN A 526 -9.09 -26.32 -6.18
N LEU A 527 -9.85 -25.26 -5.88
CA LEU A 527 -11.05 -25.30 -5.03
C LEU A 527 -12.33 -25.69 -5.79
N GLY A 528 -12.24 -26.07 -7.06
CA GLY A 528 -13.39 -26.44 -7.89
C GLY A 528 -14.25 -25.26 -8.37
N ARG A 529 -13.84 -24.01 -8.11
CA ARG A 529 -14.52 -22.76 -8.50
C ARG A 529 -14.11 -22.30 -9.91
N VAL A 530 -14.15 -23.22 -10.87
CA VAL A 530 -13.60 -23.04 -12.23
C VAL A 530 -14.27 -21.90 -13.00
N GLU A 531 -15.59 -21.71 -12.85
CA GLU A 531 -16.30 -20.61 -13.54
C GLU A 531 -15.86 -19.23 -13.05
N GLU A 532 -15.57 -19.10 -11.76
CA GLU A 532 -15.01 -17.86 -11.19
C GLU A 532 -13.58 -17.63 -11.67
N ALA A 533 -12.79 -18.70 -11.80
CA ALA A 533 -11.46 -18.65 -12.37
C ALA A 533 -11.49 -18.16 -13.83
N ARG A 534 -12.41 -18.70 -14.65
CA ARG A 534 -12.62 -18.27 -16.05
C ARG A 534 -13.06 -16.82 -16.16
N LEU A 535 -13.98 -16.37 -15.30
CA LEU A 535 -14.40 -14.97 -15.26
C LEU A 535 -13.23 -14.05 -14.90
N THR A 536 -12.44 -14.43 -13.90
CA THR A 536 -11.25 -13.69 -13.46
C THR A 536 -10.20 -13.62 -14.58
N ALA A 537 -9.94 -14.75 -15.24
CA ALA A 537 -9.02 -14.85 -16.38
C ALA A 537 -9.45 -13.98 -17.56
N ARG A 538 -10.73 -14.02 -17.97
CA ARG A 538 -11.26 -13.16 -19.05
C ARG A 538 -11.02 -11.68 -18.79
N ARG A 539 -11.38 -11.20 -17.60
CA ARG A 539 -11.17 -9.79 -17.20
C ARG A 539 -9.69 -9.39 -17.19
N TYR A 540 -8.82 -10.32 -16.79
CA TYR A 540 -7.39 -10.08 -16.79
C TYR A 540 -6.83 -10.01 -18.22
N MET A 541 -7.22 -10.95 -19.10
CA MET A 541 -6.81 -10.99 -20.51
C MET A 541 -7.33 -9.80 -21.34
N GLU A 542 -8.52 -9.28 -21.05
CA GLU A 542 -9.04 -8.04 -21.67
C GLU A 542 -8.07 -6.85 -21.50
N ARG A 543 -7.35 -6.81 -20.38
CA ARG A 543 -6.36 -5.77 -20.07
C ARG A 543 -4.93 -6.15 -20.45
N HIS A 544 -4.67 -7.44 -20.66
CA HIS A 544 -3.33 -8.01 -20.90
C HIS A 544 -3.38 -9.02 -22.06
N PRO A 545 -3.68 -8.59 -23.30
CA PRO A 545 -3.89 -9.50 -24.42
C PRO A 545 -2.64 -10.30 -24.82
N GLY A 546 -1.45 -9.87 -24.38
CA GLY A 546 -0.17 -10.56 -24.63
C GLY A 546 0.25 -11.57 -23.56
N PHE A 547 -0.63 -11.93 -22.61
CA PHE A 547 -0.36 -12.93 -21.60
C PHE A 547 -0.58 -14.34 -22.15
N THR A 548 0.42 -15.21 -22.03
CA THR A 548 0.34 -16.64 -22.38
C THR A 548 0.94 -17.49 -21.26
N ILE A 549 0.51 -18.76 -21.18
CA ILE A 549 1.06 -19.71 -20.21
C ILE A 549 2.57 -19.86 -20.43
N SER A 550 3.01 -20.05 -21.68
CA SER A 550 4.41 -20.15 -22.09
C SER A 550 5.26 -18.96 -21.65
N ARG A 551 4.77 -17.73 -21.82
CA ARG A 551 5.48 -16.51 -21.42
C ARG A 551 5.57 -16.40 -19.90
N TRP A 552 4.48 -16.72 -19.20
CA TRP A 552 4.48 -16.75 -17.74
C TRP A 552 5.46 -17.82 -17.22
N SER A 553 5.34 -19.05 -17.69
CA SER A 553 6.23 -20.16 -17.31
C SER A 553 7.69 -19.86 -17.62
N ALA A 554 8.01 -19.19 -18.73
CA ALA A 554 9.37 -18.78 -19.03
C ALA A 554 9.93 -17.79 -17.98
N LEU A 555 9.10 -16.84 -17.51
CA LEU A 555 9.46 -15.92 -16.44
C LEU A 555 9.54 -16.60 -15.07
N THR A 556 8.80 -17.71 -14.88
CA THR A 556 8.68 -18.40 -13.59
C THR A 556 9.39 -19.76 -13.52
N ARG A 557 10.23 -20.13 -14.49
CA ARG A 557 10.98 -21.41 -14.44
C ARG A 557 11.96 -21.48 -13.26
N SER A 558 12.47 -20.33 -12.84
CA SER A 558 13.29 -20.15 -11.64
C SER A 558 12.49 -19.63 -10.44
N SER A 559 11.15 -19.66 -10.52
CA SER A 559 10.21 -19.18 -9.49
C SER A 559 10.22 -20.06 -8.26
N PRO A 560 9.79 -19.55 -7.09
CA PRO A 560 9.66 -20.38 -5.90
C PRO A 560 8.69 -21.55 -6.09
N ASP A 561 7.71 -21.37 -7.00
CA ASP A 561 6.66 -22.35 -7.30
C ASP A 561 7.09 -23.37 -8.37
N ALA A 562 8.37 -23.46 -8.72
CA ALA A 562 8.85 -24.37 -9.78
C ALA A 562 8.46 -25.84 -9.53
N GLY A 563 8.34 -26.27 -8.26
CA GLY A 563 7.84 -27.60 -7.90
C GLY A 563 6.36 -27.83 -8.22
N LYS A 564 5.58 -26.76 -8.40
CA LYS A 564 4.15 -26.77 -8.72
C LYS A 564 3.83 -26.15 -10.08
N LEU A 565 4.82 -26.00 -10.96
CA LEU A 565 4.62 -25.39 -12.28
C LEU A 565 3.55 -26.13 -13.10
N ALA A 566 3.53 -27.46 -13.07
CA ALA A 566 2.52 -28.25 -13.76
C ALA A 566 1.09 -27.98 -13.25
N VAL A 567 0.92 -27.82 -11.93
CA VAL A 567 -0.37 -27.48 -11.30
C VAL A 567 -0.84 -26.10 -11.74
N LEU A 568 0.09 -25.14 -11.79
CA LEU A 568 -0.17 -23.78 -12.23
C LEU A 568 -0.57 -23.74 -13.72
N GLU A 569 0.20 -24.39 -14.60
CA GLU A 569 -0.07 -24.43 -16.04
C GLU A 569 -1.41 -25.09 -16.36
N ASP A 570 -1.72 -26.20 -15.68
CA ASP A 570 -3.00 -26.88 -15.86
C ASP A 570 -4.18 -26.00 -15.41
N ALA A 571 -4.07 -25.36 -14.25
CA ALA A 571 -5.11 -24.46 -13.78
C ALA A 571 -5.32 -23.24 -14.70
N LEU A 572 -4.24 -22.64 -15.22
CA LEU A 572 -4.34 -21.57 -16.21
C LEU A 572 -5.02 -22.05 -17.50
N ARG A 573 -4.72 -23.28 -17.96
CA ARG A 573 -5.38 -23.88 -19.13
C ARG A 573 -6.89 -24.08 -18.88
N GLN A 574 -7.26 -24.60 -17.71
CA GLN A 574 -8.67 -24.77 -17.31
C GLN A 574 -9.44 -23.43 -17.22
N ALA A 575 -8.75 -22.37 -16.79
CA ALA A 575 -9.27 -21.00 -16.73
C ALA A 575 -9.36 -20.32 -18.11
N GLY A 576 -8.82 -20.93 -19.17
CA GLY A 576 -8.96 -20.47 -20.56
C GLY A 576 -7.83 -19.58 -21.06
N PHE A 577 -6.65 -19.60 -20.44
CA PHE A 577 -5.49 -18.88 -20.96
C PHE A 577 -4.91 -19.56 -22.20
N PRO A 578 -4.41 -18.78 -23.18
CA PRO A 578 -3.68 -19.32 -24.32
C PRO A 578 -2.34 -19.93 -23.88
N ALA A 579 -1.96 -21.02 -24.56
CA ALA A 579 -0.72 -21.75 -24.32
C ALA A 579 0.53 -20.87 -24.51
#